data_AF-A0A4Q2J8D2-F1
#
_entry.id   AF-A0A4Q2J8D2-F1
#
_cell.length_a   1.000
_cell.length_b   1.000
_cell.length_c   1.000
_cell.angle_alpha   90.00
_cell.angle_beta   90.00
_cell.angle_gamma   90.00
#
_symmetry.space_group_name_H-M   'P 1'
#
loop_
_entity.id
_entity.type
_entity.pdbx_description
1 polymer ?
#
loop_
_entity_poly.entity_id
_entity_poly.type
_entity_poly.pdbx_seq_one_letter_code
_entity_poly.pdbx_strand_id
1 'polypeptide(L)'
;FFVNIPLSLIAAWMLVAPHDELVPKPMADGGEGTLDAFEAAVAGSERVPVTVQGPDDRPVDAAWLRLPDGSALVELALTSGITLLDPLRPFDAHTIGFGQAIAAALDGGATRVLLAIGGSSSTDGGAGALAALGGRFLDGDGWPVPAGNRGLGSIARVDLSGLRERPARGAAILSDVTNPLLGPFGAAAIFGPQKGAAPEEVEPLERNLGRLVRAMPDRAAFADAAGAGAAGGTGFGLLVWGAHM
;
A
#
# COMPACT_ATOMS: atom_id res chain seq x y z
N PHE A 1 2.35 5.12 -15.31
CA PHE A 1 3.00 5.58 -16.56
C PHE A 1 4.23 4.72 -16.82
N PHE A 2 4.27 3.93 -17.90
CA PHE A 2 5.28 2.88 -18.09
C PHE A 2 6.62 3.42 -18.67
N VAL A 3 7.73 2.89 -18.16
CA VAL A 3 9.14 3.16 -18.56
C VAL A 3 9.42 2.94 -20.05
N ASN A 4 8.53 2.26 -20.78
CA ASN A 4 8.64 1.99 -22.22
C ASN A 4 8.10 3.11 -23.14
N ILE A 5 7.19 3.97 -22.68
CA ILE A 5 6.69 5.11 -23.47
C ILE A 5 7.80 6.14 -23.79
N PRO A 6 8.73 6.46 -22.87
CA PRO A 6 9.84 7.36 -23.15
C PRO A 6 10.69 6.95 -24.36
N LEU A 7 10.98 5.65 -24.54
CA LEU A 7 11.98 5.21 -25.53
C LEU A 7 11.50 5.36 -26.97
N SER A 8 10.23 5.06 -27.26
CA SER A 8 9.67 5.24 -28.62
C SER A 8 9.51 6.72 -28.97
N LEU A 9 9.15 7.55 -27.99
CA LEU A 9 9.02 9.00 -28.15
C LEU A 9 10.38 9.67 -28.36
N ILE A 10 11.40 9.25 -27.60
CA ILE A 10 12.79 9.67 -27.78
C ILE A 10 13.30 9.26 -29.16
N ALA A 11 13.09 8.01 -29.56
CA ALA A 11 13.50 7.52 -30.87
C ALA A 11 12.84 8.31 -32.01
N ALA A 12 11.53 8.58 -31.90
CA ALA A 12 10.80 9.39 -32.89
C ALA A 12 11.29 10.85 -32.93
N TRP A 13 11.56 11.46 -31.77
CA TRP A 13 12.07 12.84 -31.70
C TRP A 13 13.46 12.97 -32.31
N MET A 14 14.34 12.00 -32.04
CA MET A 14 15.69 11.96 -32.60
C MET A 14 15.71 11.82 -34.13
N LEU A 15 14.64 11.31 -34.76
CA LEU A 15 14.52 11.29 -36.22
C LEU A 15 14.30 12.70 -36.82
N VAL A 16 13.71 13.63 -36.07
CA VAL A 16 13.38 14.98 -36.55
C VAL A 16 14.29 16.07 -35.99
N ALA A 17 14.86 15.87 -34.80
CA ALA A 17 15.75 16.81 -34.12
C ALA A 17 16.94 16.06 -33.48
N PRO A 18 17.89 15.55 -34.28
CA PRO A 18 18.98 14.68 -33.81
C PRO A 18 20.02 15.39 -32.94
N HIS A 19 19.97 16.72 -32.84
CA HIS A 19 20.91 17.53 -32.07
C HIS A 19 20.35 17.97 -30.70
N ASP A 20 19.08 17.66 -30.41
CA ASP A 20 18.49 17.97 -29.12
C ASP A 20 19.02 17.02 -28.03
N GLU A 21 19.27 17.57 -26.85
CA GLU A 21 19.55 16.77 -25.66
C GLU A 21 18.24 16.35 -24.99
N LEU A 22 17.96 15.04 -24.98
CA LEU A 22 16.79 14.48 -24.31
C LEU A 22 17.18 13.87 -22.97
N VAL A 23 16.62 14.40 -21.89
CA VAL A 23 16.80 13.87 -20.54
C VAL A 23 15.55 13.08 -20.16
N PRO A 24 15.55 11.73 -20.23
CA PRO A 24 14.40 10.94 -19.84
C PRO A 24 14.11 11.13 -18.35
N LYS A 25 12.84 11.39 -18.04
CA LYS A 25 12.32 11.45 -16.67
C LYS A 25 11.17 10.44 -16.56
N PRO A 26 11.46 9.15 -16.33
CA PRO A 26 10.40 8.19 -16.07
C PRO A 26 9.64 8.61 -14.81
N MET A 27 8.31 8.55 -14.88
CA MET A 27 7.42 9.00 -13.81
C MET A 27 6.41 7.91 -13.50
N ALA A 28 6.06 7.79 -12.23
CA ALA A 28 4.95 6.98 -11.74
C ALA A 28 4.13 7.80 -10.75
N ASP A 29 2.86 7.46 -10.61
CA ASP A 29 1.87 8.11 -9.74
C ASP A 29 1.79 7.48 -8.34
N GLY A 30 2.71 6.55 -8.02
CA GLY A 30 2.68 5.76 -6.79
C GLY A 30 1.92 4.45 -6.93
N GLY A 31 1.46 4.08 -8.13
CA GLY A 31 0.93 2.76 -8.47
C GLY A 31 1.96 1.82 -9.09
N GLU A 32 1.47 0.90 -9.94
CA GLU A 32 2.28 -0.12 -10.61
C GLU A 32 3.43 0.49 -11.44
N GLY A 33 4.64 -0.04 -11.26
CA GLY A 33 5.84 0.39 -11.98
C GLY A 33 6.55 1.59 -11.35
N THR A 34 6.19 1.95 -10.12
CA THR A 34 6.90 3.01 -9.36
C THR A 34 8.33 2.58 -9.04
N LEU A 35 8.55 1.31 -8.68
CA LEU A 35 9.90 0.76 -8.50
C LEU A 35 10.75 0.90 -9.76
N ASP A 36 10.21 0.52 -10.92
CA ASP A 36 10.92 0.58 -12.20
C ASP A 36 11.29 2.03 -12.56
N ALA A 37 10.38 2.97 -12.32
CA ALA A 37 10.62 4.39 -12.57
C ALA A 37 11.75 4.95 -11.69
N PHE A 38 11.76 4.63 -10.39
CA PHE A 38 12.82 5.07 -9.48
C PHE A 38 14.16 4.40 -9.80
N GLU A 39 14.17 3.10 -10.09
CA GLU A 39 15.38 2.37 -10.44
C GLU A 39 16.04 2.95 -11.70
N ALA A 40 15.25 3.29 -12.71
CA ALA A 40 15.73 3.94 -13.92
C ALA A 40 16.20 5.40 -13.69
N ALA A 41 15.57 6.13 -12.76
CA ALA A 41 15.86 7.55 -12.52
C ALA A 41 17.00 7.80 -11.52
N VAL A 42 17.23 6.89 -10.57
CA VAL A 42 18.15 7.09 -9.45
C VAL A 42 19.31 6.11 -9.58
N ALA A 43 20.44 6.61 -10.08
CA ALA A 43 21.66 5.83 -10.22
C ALA A 43 22.13 5.27 -8.87
N GLY A 44 22.55 4.01 -8.85
CA GLY A 44 22.97 3.32 -7.62
C GLY A 44 21.82 2.75 -6.79
N SER A 45 20.60 2.77 -7.31
CA SER A 45 19.49 2.02 -6.71
C SER A 45 19.74 0.51 -6.85
N GLU A 46 19.32 -0.26 -5.84
CA GLU A 46 19.47 -1.71 -5.80
C GLU A 46 18.11 -2.36 -5.51
N ARG A 47 17.66 -3.26 -6.39
CA ARG A 47 16.46 -4.05 -6.19
C ARG A 47 16.76 -5.20 -5.24
N VAL A 48 16.16 -5.20 -4.06
CA VAL A 48 16.36 -6.21 -3.01
C VAL A 48 15.18 -7.19 -3.02
N PRO A 49 15.39 -8.47 -3.40
CA PRO A 49 14.32 -9.46 -3.44
C PRO A 49 13.73 -9.77 -2.06
N VAL A 50 12.43 -10.04 -2.02
CA VAL A 50 11.73 -10.51 -0.82
C VAL A 50 10.57 -11.41 -1.23
N THR A 51 10.41 -12.56 -0.58
CA THR A 51 9.21 -13.39 -0.72
C THR A 51 8.26 -13.04 0.43
N VAL A 52 7.03 -12.68 0.09
CA VAL A 52 6.01 -12.23 1.04
C VAL A 52 4.74 -13.04 0.91
N GLN A 53 3.87 -12.96 1.91
CA GLN A 53 2.52 -13.50 1.87
C GLN A 53 1.64 -12.61 1.00
N GLY A 54 1.28 -13.10 -0.18
CA GLY A 54 0.41 -12.42 -1.12
C GLY A 54 -0.99 -12.16 -0.57
N PRO A 55 -1.84 -11.42 -1.32
CA PRO A 55 -3.14 -10.97 -0.83
C PRO A 55 -4.14 -12.11 -0.59
N ASP A 56 -3.85 -13.33 -1.05
CA ASP A 56 -4.65 -14.54 -0.83
C ASP A 56 -3.86 -15.67 -0.15
N ASP A 57 -2.90 -15.29 0.70
CA ASP A 57 -2.01 -16.18 1.46
C ASP A 57 -0.95 -16.94 0.66
N ARG A 58 -1.02 -16.96 -0.68
CA ARG A 58 0.01 -17.59 -1.51
C ARG A 58 1.31 -16.77 -1.47
N PRO A 59 2.50 -17.41 -1.49
CA PRO A 59 3.75 -16.68 -1.59
C PRO A 59 3.83 -15.86 -2.88
N VAL A 60 4.34 -14.63 -2.76
CA VAL A 60 4.62 -13.73 -3.88
C VAL A 60 6.09 -13.33 -3.80
N ASP A 61 6.83 -13.56 -4.89
CA ASP A 61 8.17 -13.04 -5.06
C ASP A 61 8.08 -11.58 -5.50
N ALA A 62 8.56 -10.69 -4.65
CA ALA A 62 8.54 -9.25 -4.83
C ALA A 62 9.94 -8.67 -4.62
N ALA A 63 10.02 -7.35 -4.64
CA ALA A 63 11.21 -6.63 -4.25
C ALA A 63 10.84 -5.28 -3.64
N TRP A 64 11.75 -4.74 -2.85
CA TRP A 64 11.78 -3.31 -2.53
C TRP A 64 13.06 -2.71 -3.11
N LEU A 65 13.08 -1.39 -3.31
CA LEU A 65 14.22 -0.71 -3.91
C LEU A 65 15.00 0.04 -2.83
N ARG A 66 16.27 -0.30 -2.65
CA ARG A 66 17.22 0.45 -1.84
C ARG A 66 17.75 1.62 -2.66
N LEU A 67 17.63 2.83 -2.13
CA LEU A 67 18.17 4.04 -2.74
C LEU A 67 19.54 4.38 -2.13
N PRO A 68 20.44 5.04 -2.89
CA PRO A 68 21.80 5.36 -2.43
C PRO A 68 21.83 6.34 -1.24
N ASP A 69 20.76 7.10 -1.01
CA ASP A 69 20.63 8.00 0.14
C ASP A 69 20.17 7.30 1.43
N GLY A 70 20.05 5.98 1.41
CA GLY A 70 19.59 5.15 2.52
C GLY A 70 18.07 5.11 2.68
N SER A 71 17.29 5.62 1.72
CA SER A 71 15.85 5.41 1.66
C SER A 71 15.51 4.03 1.08
N ALA A 72 14.34 3.51 1.40
CA ALA A 72 13.74 2.38 0.71
C ALA A 72 12.44 2.80 0.04
N LEU A 73 12.14 2.24 -1.13
CA LEU A 73 10.86 2.35 -1.80
C LEU A 73 10.18 0.97 -1.81
N VAL A 74 8.96 0.92 -1.29
CA VAL A 74 8.13 -0.29 -1.24
C VAL A 74 6.83 -0.02 -2.00
N GLU A 75 6.47 -0.93 -2.90
CA GLU A 75 5.28 -0.82 -3.74
C GLU A 75 4.26 -1.89 -3.39
N LEU A 76 3.06 -1.46 -3.02
CA LEU A 76 1.96 -2.33 -2.62
C LEU A 76 1.51 -3.22 -3.76
N ALA A 77 1.51 -2.73 -5.00
CA ALA A 77 1.10 -3.50 -6.18
C ALA A 77 1.91 -4.80 -6.35
N LEU A 78 3.19 -4.81 -5.95
CA LEU A 78 4.06 -5.98 -6.06
C LEU A 78 3.84 -7.02 -4.96
N THR A 79 3.18 -6.67 -3.86
CA THR A 79 3.00 -7.56 -2.70
C THR A 79 1.54 -7.92 -2.44
N SER A 80 0.64 -6.99 -2.75
CA SER A 80 -0.78 -7.00 -2.41
C SER A 80 -1.63 -6.36 -3.52
N GLY A 81 -1.13 -6.36 -4.75
CA GLY A 81 -1.76 -5.72 -5.89
C GLY A 81 -2.94 -6.48 -6.47
N ILE A 82 -3.81 -5.75 -7.15
CA ILE A 82 -5.00 -6.29 -7.82
C ILE A 82 -4.66 -7.30 -8.91
N THR A 83 -3.51 -7.14 -9.58
CA THR A 83 -3.02 -8.02 -10.65
C THR A 83 -2.54 -9.39 -10.14
N LEU A 84 -2.39 -9.56 -8.83
CA LEU A 84 -2.01 -10.83 -8.19
C LEU A 84 -3.20 -11.77 -7.98
N LEU A 85 -4.43 -11.30 -8.23
CA LEU A 85 -5.66 -12.04 -7.96
C LEU A 85 -6.47 -12.26 -9.24
N ASP A 86 -6.80 -13.52 -9.49
CA ASP A 86 -7.85 -13.94 -10.41
C ASP A 86 -8.45 -15.26 -9.87
N PRO A 87 -9.68 -15.28 -9.34
CA PRO A 87 -10.62 -14.15 -9.23
C PRO A 87 -10.26 -13.15 -8.12
N LEU A 88 -10.86 -11.95 -8.18
CA LEU A 88 -10.77 -10.93 -7.12
C LEU A 88 -11.48 -11.39 -5.84
N ARG A 89 -11.02 -10.89 -4.68
CA ARG A 89 -11.50 -11.32 -3.35
C ARG A 89 -11.78 -10.11 -2.43
N PRO A 90 -12.89 -9.37 -2.62
CA PRO A 90 -13.12 -8.07 -1.96
C PRO A 90 -13.08 -8.11 -0.42
N PHE A 91 -13.49 -9.23 0.18
CA PHE A 91 -13.48 -9.42 1.63
C PHE A 91 -12.19 -10.01 2.19
N ASP A 92 -11.48 -10.84 1.42
CA ASP A 92 -10.39 -11.66 1.94
C ASP A 92 -9.01 -11.14 1.53
N ALA A 93 -8.93 -10.40 0.42
CA ALA A 93 -7.69 -9.77 -0.03
C ALA A 93 -7.12 -8.87 1.07
N HIS A 94 -5.82 -8.99 1.35
CA HIS A 94 -5.20 -8.34 2.51
C HIS A 94 -3.79 -7.78 2.24
N THR A 95 -3.32 -6.93 3.14
CA THR A 95 -2.05 -6.19 2.99
C THR A 95 -0.85 -6.76 3.76
N ILE A 96 -0.93 -7.97 4.31
CA ILE A 96 0.16 -8.57 5.10
C ILE A 96 1.50 -8.53 4.36
N GLY A 97 1.55 -8.97 3.09
CA GLY A 97 2.79 -8.97 2.32
C GLY A 97 3.42 -7.60 2.13
N PHE A 98 2.60 -6.55 2.03
CA PHE A 98 3.09 -5.17 1.98
C PHE A 98 3.80 -4.79 3.29
N GLY A 99 3.19 -5.09 4.44
CA GLY A 99 3.84 -4.86 5.74
C GLY A 99 5.10 -5.70 5.95
N GLN A 100 5.16 -6.93 5.41
CA GLN A 100 6.36 -7.75 5.41
C GLN A 100 7.49 -7.14 4.57
N ALA A 101 7.18 -6.58 3.40
CA ALA A 101 8.17 -5.88 2.58
C ALA A 101 8.67 -4.59 3.25
N ILE A 102 7.79 -3.84 3.94
CA ILE A 102 8.21 -2.69 4.77
C ILE A 102 9.14 -3.18 5.89
N ALA A 103 8.77 -4.23 6.61
CA ALA A 103 9.59 -4.79 7.68
C ALA A 103 10.97 -5.22 7.17
N ALA A 104 11.04 -5.85 5.99
CA ALA A 104 12.30 -6.25 5.35
C ALA A 104 13.17 -5.03 4.96
N ALA A 105 12.56 -3.95 4.46
CA ALA A 105 13.27 -2.72 4.16
C ALA A 105 13.84 -2.06 5.43
N LEU A 106 13.09 -2.05 6.52
CA LEU A 106 13.54 -1.56 7.83
C LEU A 106 14.70 -2.41 8.38
N ASP A 107 14.57 -3.74 8.32
CA ASP A 107 15.64 -4.68 8.73
C ASP A 107 16.89 -4.54 7.84
N GLY A 108 16.70 -4.12 6.58
CA GLY A 108 17.74 -3.73 5.65
C GLY A 108 18.43 -2.40 5.97
N GLY A 109 18.04 -1.71 7.05
CA GLY A 109 18.65 -0.47 7.53
C GLY A 109 18.13 0.81 6.87
N ALA A 110 16.92 0.78 6.29
CA ALA A 110 16.32 1.97 5.68
C ALA A 110 16.15 3.11 6.69
N THR A 111 16.69 4.29 6.36
CA THR A 111 16.60 5.50 7.19
C THR A 111 15.37 6.34 6.87
N ARG A 112 14.75 6.09 5.71
CA ARG A 112 13.48 6.65 5.23
C ARG A 112 12.75 5.56 4.44
N VAL A 113 11.42 5.54 4.47
CA VAL A 113 10.64 4.67 3.58
C VAL A 113 9.66 5.48 2.74
N LEU A 114 9.61 5.21 1.44
CA LEU A 114 8.63 5.70 0.49
C LEU A 114 7.66 4.55 0.18
N LEU A 115 6.36 4.82 0.30
CA LEU A 115 5.32 3.81 0.26
C LEU A 115 4.38 4.08 -0.91
N ALA A 116 4.64 3.44 -2.04
CA ALA A 116 3.79 3.51 -3.23
C ALA A 116 2.60 2.56 -3.03
N ILE A 117 1.39 3.10 -2.88
CA ILE A 117 0.21 2.32 -2.46
C ILE A 117 -0.84 2.11 -3.56
N GLY A 118 -0.62 2.62 -4.77
CA GLY A 118 -1.55 2.40 -5.89
C GLY A 118 -1.66 0.94 -6.30
N GLY A 119 -2.74 0.59 -7.00
CA GLY A 119 -2.95 -0.76 -7.55
C GLY A 119 -3.35 -1.84 -6.53
N SER A 120 -3.83 -1.48 -5.34
CA SER A 120 -4.21 -2.45 -4.28
C SER A 120 -5.35 -3.39 -4.64
N SER A 121 -5.30 -4.62 -4.12
CA SER A 121 -6.38 -5.61 -4.15
C SER A 121 -7.36 -5.55 -2.97
N SER A 122 -6.93 -5.03 -1.82
CA SER A 122 -7.64 -5.21 -0.54
C SER A 122 -8.54 -4.03 -0.16
N THR A 123 -9.47 -4.24 0.76
CA THR A 123 -10.20 -3.17 1.50
C THR A 123 -10.10 -3.41 3.01
N ASP A 124 -8.91 -3.76 3.48
CA ASP A 124 -8.64 -4.21 4.86
C ASP A 124 -8.18 -3.08 5.79
N GLY A 125 -8.24 -1.81 5.36
CA GLY A 125 -7.88 -0.67 6.21
C GLY A 125 -6.40 -0.62 6.60
N GLY A 126 -5.54 -1.35 5.89
CA GLY A 126 -4.13 -1.53 6.24
C GLY A 126 -3.90 -2.41 7.48
N ALA A 127 -4.92 -3.12 7.97
CA ALA A 127 -4.79 -3.98 9.14
C ALA A 127 -3.76 -5.10 8.93
N GLY A 128 -3.71 -5.70 7.73
CA GLY A 128 -2.70 -6.70 7.38
C GLY A 128 -1.27 -6.13 7.45
N ALA A 129 -1.05 -4.95 6.87
CA ALA A 129 0.25 -4.27 6.90
C ALA A 129 0.67 -3.94 8.34
N LEU A 130 -0.22 -3.37 9.14
CA LEU A 130 0.04 -3.06 10.55
C LEU A 130 0.31 -4.33 11.38
N ALA A 131 -0.39 -5.43 11.11
CA ALA A 131 -0.16 -6.70 11.78
C ALA A 131 1.25 -7.25 11.50
N ALA A 132 1.70 -7.20 10.25
CA ALA A 132 3.07 -7.58 9.88
C ALA A 132 4.13 -6.66 10.49
N LEU A 133 3.78 -5.41 10.80
CA LEU A 133 4.63 -4.47 11.53
C LEU A 133 4.55 -4.62 13.06
N GLY A 134 3.83 -5.61 13.59
CA GLY A 134 3.78 -5.94 15.02
C GLY A 134 2.50 -5.53 15.75
N GLY A 135 1.51 -4.98 15.04
CA GLY A 135 0.17 -4.76 15.57
C GLY A 135 -0.59 -6.07 15.79
N ARG A 136 -1.55 -6.07 16.71
CA ARG A 136 -2.44 -7.22 16.95
C ARG A 136 -3.89 -6.79 16.84
N PHE A 137 -4.65 -7.49 16.00
CA PHE A 137 -6.06 -7.24 15.74
C PHE A 137 -6.84 -8.44 16.25
N LEU A 138 -7.62 -8.25 17.31
CA LEU A 138 -8.18 -9.33 18.11
C LEU A 138 -9.71 -9.27 18.14
N ASP A 139 -10.34 -10.44 18.18
CA ASP A 139 -11.77 -10.58 18.42
C ASP A 139 -12.13 -10.47 19.92
N GLY A 140 -13.41 -10.69 20.24
CA GLY A 140 -13.94 -10.61 21.59
C GLY A 140 -13.38 -11.67 22.55
N ASP A 141 -12.84 -12.77 22.03
CA ASP A 141 -12.23 -13.86 22.80
C ASP A 141 -10.72 -13.68 22.95
N GLY A 142 -10.16 -12.63 22.33
CA GLY A 142 -8.73 -12.30 22.37
C GLY A 142 -7.89 -13.05 21.33
N TRP A 143 -8.51 -13.71 20.36
CA TRP A 143 -7.82 -14.39 19.26
C TRP A 143 -7.58 -13.44 18.09
N PRO A 144 -6.50 -13.65 17.29
CA PRO A 144 -6.31 -12.89 16.06
C PRO A 144 -7.50 -13.04 15.10
N VAL A 145 -7.99 -11.91 14.58
CA VAL A 145 -9.01 -11.94 13.52
C VAL A 145 -8.42 -12.47 12.21
N PRO A 146 -9.23 -13.08 11.33
CA PRO A 146 -8.79 -13.43 9.98
C PRO A 146 -8.25 -12.22 9.21
N ALA A 147 -7.36 -12.46 8.26
CA ALA A 147 -6.89 -11.41 7.37
C ALA A 147 -8.01 -10.86 6.46
N GLY A 148 -7.79 -9.68 5.90
CA GLY A 148 -8.73 -9.03 5.00
C GLY A 148 -9.85 -8.26 5.73
N ASN A 149 -10.72 -7.62 4.95
CA ASN A 149 -11.87 -6.90 5.50
C ASN A 149 -12.80 -7.83 6.30
N ARG A 150 -12.89 -9.11 5.95
CA ARG A 150 -13.73 -10.10 6.65
C ARG A 150 -13.46 -10.14 8.14
N GLY A 151 -12.19 -10.19 8.55
CA GLY A 151 -11.83 -10.25 9.97
C GLY A 151 -12.14 -8.97 10.73
N LEU A 152 -12.17 -7.82 10.07
CA LEU A 152 -12.62 -6.57 10.69
C LEU A 152 -14.10 -6.64 11.12
N GLY A 153 -14.87 -7.57 10.55
CA GLY A 153 -16.23 -7.87 10.99
C GLY A 153 -16.31 -8.39 12.43
N SER A 154 -15.27 -9.04 12.96
CA SER A 154 -15.25 -9.56 14.34
C SER A 154 -14.29 -8.81 15.27
N ILE A 155 -13.66 -7.74 14.79
CA ILE A 155 -12.67 -7.00 15.59
C ILE A 155 -13.29 -6.36 16.83
N ALA A 156 -12.66 -6.60 17.97
CA ALA A 156 -13.04 -6.04 19.26
C ALA A 156 -11.93 -5.18 19.88
N ARG A 157 -10.66 -5.56 19.68
CA ARG A 157 -9.50 -4.87 20.27
C ARG A 157 -8.34 -4.77 19.27
N VAL A 158 -7.70 -3.62 19.24
CA VAL A 158 -6.42 -3.42 18.56
C VAL A 158 -5.34 -3.10 19.58
N ASP A 159 -4.21 -3.78 19.48
CA ASP A 159 -3.01 -3.52 20.29
C ASP A 159 -1.87 -3.12 19.36
N LEU A 160 -1.46 -1.86 19.44
CA LEU A 160 -0.39 -1.28 18.61
C LEU A 160 0.92 -1.08 19.39
N SER A 161 1.00 -1.57 20.63
CA SER A 161 2.19 -1.39 21.48
C SER A 161 3.44 -2.08 20.92
N GLY A 162 3.24 -3.11 20.09
CA GLY A 162 4.30 -3.86 19.41
C GLY A 162 4.66 -3.33 18.02
N LEU A 163 4.10 -2.21 17.57
CA LEU A 163 4.43 -1.66 16.26
C LEU A 163 5.92 -1.32 16.18
N ARG A 164 6.56 -1.79 15.10
CA ARG A 164 7.91 -1.38 14.72
C ARG A 164 7.98 0.14 14.62
N GLU A 165 9.06 0.70 15.15
CA GLU A 165 9.31 2.13 15.02
C GLU A 165 9.53 2.50 13.55
N ARG A 166 8.95 3.65 13.18
CA ARG A 166 9.22 4.29 11.90
C ARG A 166 10.67 4.75 11.84
N PRO A 167 11.28 4.76 10.65
CA PRO A 167 12.70 5.09 10.52
C PRO A 167 12.97 6.56 10.85
N ALA A 168 14.21 6.90 11.19
CA ALA A 168 14.57 8.21 11.75
C ALA A 168 14.20 9.41 10.85
N ARG A 169 14.26 9.25 9.52
CA ARG A 169 13.88 10.31 8.55
C ARG A 169 12.42 10.18 8.10
N GLY A 170 11.65 9.27 8.69
CA GLY A 170 10.20 9.13 8.50
C GLY A 170 9.79 8.20 7.36
N ALA A 171 8.47 8.02 7.24
CA ALA A 171 7.83 7.25 6.18
C ALA A 171 6.84 8.16 5.42
N ALA A 172 6.91 8.17 4.09
CA ALA A 172 6.09 8.99 3.21
C ALA A 172 5.23 8.10 2.31
N ILE A 173 3.95 8.44 2.18
CA ILE A 173 2.96 7.74 1.36
C ILE A 173 2.91 8.41 -0.01
N LEU A 174 3.10 7.64 -1.08
CA LEU A 174 2.98 8.13 -2.45
C LEU A 174 1.58 7.76 -2.95
N SER A 175 0.68 8.74 -2.96
CA SER A 175 -0.68 8.60 -3.49
C SER A 175 -1.22 9.95 -3.94
N ASP A 176 -2.00 9.93 -5.02
CA ASP A 176 -2.76 11.06 -5.56
C ASP A 176 -4.23 11.08 -5.09
N VAL A 177 -4.62 10.10 -4.29
CA VAL A 177 -5.98 9.92 -3.77
C VAL A 177 -6.18 10.78 -2.51
N THR A 178 -7.27 11.55 -2.47
CA THR A 178 -7.63 12.38 -1.31
C THR A 178 -8.83 11.85 -0.53
N ASN A 179 -9.46 10.77 -1.01
CA ASN A 179 -10.63 10.13 -0.40
C ASN A 179 -10.40 9.80 1.09
N PRO A 180 -11.38 10.07 1.97
CA PRO A 180 -11.34 9.64 3.37
C PRO A 180 -11.52 8.11 3.46
N LEU A 181 -11.38 7.54 4.66
CA LEU A 181 -11.56 6.11 4.87
C LEU A 181 -13.01 5.66 4.67
N LEU A 182 -13.97 6.42 5.22
CA LEU A 182 -15.38 6.06 5.34
C LEU A 182 -16.29 7.07 4.60
N GLY A 183 -17.55 6.69 4.39
CA GLY A 183 -18.58 7.56 3.85
C GLY A 183 -18.75 7.43 2.33
N PRO A 184 -19.57 8.30 1.71
CA PRO A 184 -19.92 8.19 0.29
C PRO A 184 -18.72 8.36 -0.66
N PHE A 185 -17.65 9.00 -0.19
CA PHE A 185 -16.39 9.14 -0.91
C PHE A 185 -15.28 8.26 -0.30
N GLY A 186 -15.65 7.29 0.54
CA GLY A 186 -14.74 6.43 1.29
C GLY A 186 -14.12 5.30 0.47
N ALA A 187 -13.25 4.53 1.12
CA ALA A 187 -12.48 3.46 0.48
C ALA A 187 -13.38 2.39 -0.16
N ALA A 188 -14.37 1.90 0.59
CA ALA A 188 -15.28 0.87 0.14
C ALA A 188 -16.20 1.37 -0.98
N ALA A 189 -16.81 2.55 -0.80
CA ALA A 189 -17.72 3.15 -1.77
C ALA A 189 -17.07 3.41 -3.14
N ILE A 190 -15.85 3.98 -3.15
CA ILE A 190 -15.20 4.42 -4.39
C ILE A 190 -14.38 3.31 -5.03
N PHE A 191 -13.66 2.51 -4.23
CA PHE A 191 -12.67 1.56 -4.76
C PHE A 191 -13.05 0.10 -4.55
N GLY A 192 -14.09 -0.21 -3.78
CA GLY A 192 -14.60 -1.57 -3.59
C GLY A 192 -15.03 -2.25 -4.90
N PRO A 193 -15.83 -1.60 -5.78
CA PRO A 193 -16.32 -2.22 -7.01
C PRO A 193 -15.22 -2.72 -7.95
N GLN A 194 -14.16 -1.94 -8.16
CA GLN A 194 -13.03 -2.37 -8.99
C GLN A 194 -12.24 -3.53 -8.36
N LYS A 195 -12.38 -3.77 -7.06
CA LYS A 195 -11.78 -4.90 -6.32
C LYS A 195 -12.71 -6.12 -6.25
N GLY A 196 -13.77 -6.12 -7.04
CA GLY A 196 -14.71 -7.23 -7.17
C GLY A 196 -15.89 -7.19 -6.20
N ALA A 197 -16.10 -6.11 -5.44
CA ALA A 197 -17.26 -5.99 -4.57
C ALA A 197 -18.54 -5.75 -5.39
N ALA A 198 -19.55 -6.58 -5.18
CA ALA A 198 -20.90 -6.32 -5.68
C ALA A 198 -21.53 -5.11 -4.94
N PRO A 199 -22.53 -4.43 -5.52
CA PRO A 199 -23.16 -3.26 -4.89
C PRO A 199 -23.65 -3.50 -3.45
N GLU A 200 -24.20 -4.68 -3.18
CA GLU A 200 -24.67 -5.12 -1.86
C GLU A 200 -23.54 -5.42 -0.85
N GLU A 201 -22.30 -5.62 -1.33
CA GLU A 201 -21.14 -5.92 -0.50
C GLU A 201 -20.41 -4.65 0.00
N VAL A 202 -20.66 -3.50 -0.64
CA VAL A 202 -20.02 -2.22 -0.28
C VAL A 202 -20.37 -1.79 1.15
N GLU A 203 -21.64 -1.87 1.55
CA GLU A 203 -22.09 -1.47 2.89
C GLU A 203 -21.49 -2.37 4.01
N PRO A 204 -21.43 -3.71 3.85
CA PRO A 204 -20.65 -4.56 4.73
C PRO A 204 -19.16 -4.22 4.82
N LEU A 205 -18.48 -3.97 3.69
CA LEU A 205 -17.06 -3.59 3.67
C LEU A 205 -16.83 -2.29 4.45
N GLU A 206 -17.68 -1.29 4.24
CA GLU A 206 -17.62 -0.01 4.94
C GLU A 206 -17.87 -0.16 6.45
N ARG A 207 -18.90 -0.93 6.82
CA ARG A 207 -19.22 -1.18 8.23
C ARG A 207 -18.06 -1.82 8.97
N ASN A 208 -17.32 -2.72 8.31
CA ASN A 208 -16.15 -3.38 8.85
C ASN A 208 -14.97 -2.42 9.02
N LEU A 209 -14.71 -1.53 8.05
CA LEU A 209 -13.75 -0.43 8.24
C LEU A 209 -14.16 0.50 9.39
N GLY A 210 -15.46 0.76 9.56
CA GLY A 210 -15.98 1.52 10.69
C GLY A 210 -15.73 0.84 12.05
N ARG A 211 -15.77 -0.51 12.11
CA ARG A 211 -15.40 -1.26 13.32
C ARG A 211 -13.91 -1.11 13.64
N LEU A 212 -13.05 -1.19 12.62
CA LEU A 212 -11.62 -0.95 12.76
C LEU A 212 -11.34 0.43 13.39
N VAL A 213 -11.97 1.50 12.90
CA VAL A 213 -11.84 2.85 13.46
C VAL A 213 -12.29 2.91 14.92
N ARG A 214 -13.44 2.32 15.25
CA ARG A 214 -13.95 2.30 16.64
C ARG A 214 -13.05 1.52 17.60
N ALA A 215 -12.34 0.50 17.11
CA ALA A 215 -11.38 -0.26 17.91
C ALA A 215 -10.08 0.51 18.21
N MET A 216 -9.87 1.68 17.58
CA MET A 216 -8.72 2.56 17.78
C MET A 216 -9.18 4.01 18.02
N PRO A 217 -9.88 4.32 19.13
CA PRO A 217 -10.51 5.62 19.36
C PRO A 217 -9.50 6.79 19.31
N ASP A 218 -8.30 6.60 19.84
CA ASP A 218 -7.23 7.63 19.84
C ASP A 218 -6.64 7.91 18.44
N ARG A 219 -7.04 7.11 17.45
CA ARG A 219 -6.61 7.20 16.05
C ARG A 219 -7.76 7.53 15.11
N ALA A 220 -8.98 7.67 15.63
CA ALA A 220 -10.18 7.82 14.81
C ALA A 220 -10.12 9.04 13.89
N ALA A 221 -9.46 10.13 14.31
CA ALA A 221 -9.29 11.33 13.51
C ALA A 221 -8.54 11.10 12.18
N PHE A 222 -7.72 10.04 12.07
CA PHE A 222 -7.07 9.70 10.81
C PHE A 222 -8.03 9.16 9.76
N ALA A 223 -9.23 8.69 10.14
CA ALA A 223 -10.21 8.19 9.19
C ALA A 223 -10.71 9.29 8.24
N ASP A 224 -10.71 10.55 8.69
CA ASP A 224 -11.14 11.71 7.92
C ASP A 224 -9.98 12.43 7.19
N ALA A 225 -8.75 11.95 7.37
CA ALA A 225 -7.58 12.56 6.74
C ALA A 225 -7.61 12.37 5.21
N ALA A 226 -7.09 13.36 4.48
CA ALA A 226 -6.95 13.26 3.03
C ALA A 226 -6.07 12.06 2.67
N GLY A 227 -6.59 11.17 1.82
CA GLY A 227 -5.90 9.95 1.39
C GLY A 227 -5.99 8.78 2.36
N ALA A 228 -6.72 8.91 3.47
CA ALA A 228 -6.96 7.79 4.38
C ALA A 228 -7.65 6.60 3.70
N GLY A 229 -8.49 6.85 2.70
CA GLY A 229 -9.17 5.82 1.91
C GLY A 229 -8.34 5.22 0.77
N ALA A 230 -7.15 5.78 0.50
CA ALA A 230 -6.27 5.26 -0.53
C ALA A 230 -5.95 3.79 -0.29
N ALA A 231 -5.89 3.03 -1.38
CA ALA A 231 -5.54 1.61 -1.34
C ALA A 231 -6.41 0.77 -0.38
N GLY A 232 -7.74 1.02 -0.39
CA GLY A 232 -8.68 0.25 0.44
C GLY A 232 -8.56 0.54 1.94
N GLY A 233 -8.09 1.76 2.26
CA GLY A 233 -7.82 2.16 3.63
C GLY A 233 -6.41 1.84 4.12
N THR A 234 -5.52 1.33 3.26
CA THR A 234 -4.10 1.18 3.64
C THR A 234 -3.47 2.53 3.97
N GLY A 235 -3.89 3.62 3.30
CA GLY A 235 -3.50 4.98 3.66
C GLY A 235 -3.79 5.29 5.14
N PHE A 236 -5.00 4.98 5.63
CA PHE A 236 -5.33 5.09 7.05
C PHE A 236 -4.39 4.27 7.95
N GLY A 237 -4.16 3.00 7.63
CA GLY A 237 -3.24 2.15 8.42
C GLY A 237 -1.82 2.72 8.50
N LEU A 238 -1.31 3.29 7.42
CA LEU A 238 0.01 3.94 7.38
C LEU A 238 0.03 5.27 8.16
N LEU A 239 -1.04 6.06 8.12
CA LEU A 239 -1.19 7.25 8.96
C LEU A 239 -1.21 6.87 10.45
N VAL A 240 -1.89 5.77 10.81
CA VAL A 240 -1.89 5.22 12.18
C VAL A 240 -0.48 4.79 12.61
N TRP A 241 0.32 4.22 11.70
CA TRP A 241 1.73 3.91 11.96
C TRP A 241 2.61 5.17 12.12
N GLY A 242 2.15 6.33 11.65
CA GLY A 242 2.85 7.61 11.71
C GLY A 242 3.64 7.95 10.44
N ALA A 243 3.25 7.37 9.31
CA ALA A 243 3.62 7.88 7.99
C ALA A 243 2.85 9.19 7.68
N HIS A 244 3.31 9.93 6.68
CA HIS A 244 2.64 11.15 6.18
C HIS A 244 2.39 11.02 4.69
N MET A 245 1.34 11.69 4.19
CA MET A 245 1.09 11.86 2.76
C MET A 245 2.12 12.77 2.11
#